data_AF-A0A1K2HKV5-F1
#
_entry.id   AF-A0A1K2HKV5-F1
#
_cell.length_a   1.000
_cell.length_b   1.000
_cell.length_c   1.000
_cell.angle_alpha   90.00
_cell.angle_beta   90.00
_cell.angle_gamma   90.00
#
_symmetry.space_group_name_H-M   'P 1'
#
loop_
_entity.id
_entity.type
_entity.pdbx_description
1 polymer ?
#
loop_
_entity_poly.entity_id
_entity_poly.type
_entity_poly.pdbx_seq_one_letter_code
_entity_poly.pdbx_strand_id
1 'polypeptide(L)' 'MSFAVARMTKLKADNLVGIGNHDQRKTTNHSNEDIDVSRSHLNYDLVAGRTNNFKTDYIKVILNILLFHIKKQ' A
#
# COMPACT_ATOMS: atom_id res chain seq x y z
N MET A 1 -24.37 -7.87 -15.18
CA MET A 1 -23.26 -8.22 -16.08
C MET A 1 -21.99 -7.72 -15.43
N SER A 2 -20.98 -8.58 -15.26
CA SER A 2 -19.77 -8.24 -14.50
C SER A 2 -18.59 -8.04 -15.44
N PHE A 3 -17.76 -7.04 -15.19
CA PHE A 3 -16.57 -6.72 -15.99
C PHE A 3 -15.32 -6.74 -15.10
N ALA A 4 -14.18 -7.08 -15.67
CA ALA A 4 -12.90 -6.89 -15.00
C ALA A 4 -12.53 -5.40 -15.01
N VAL A 5 -12.19 -4.84 -13.85
CA VAL A 5 -11.75 -3.44 -13.73
C VAL A 5 -10.30 -3.42 -13.26
N ALA A 6 -9.39 -2.96 -14.14
CA ALA A 6 -7.97 -2.79 -13.83
C ALA A 6 -7.51 -1.40 -14.30
N ARG A 7 -7.03 -0.58 -13.37
CA ARG A 7 -6.51 0.78 -13.62
C ARG A 7 -5.30 1.04 -12.74
N MET A 8 -4.29 1.72 -13.28
CA MET A 8 -3.10 2.12 -12.53
C MET A 8 -3.00 3.65 -12.36
N THR A 9 -2.38 4.07 -11.26
CA THR A 9 -2.08 5.48 -10.95
C THR A 9 -0.60 5.61 -10.60
N LYS A 10 0.08 6.60 -11.18
CA LYS A 10 1.48 6.89 -10.85
C LYS A 10 1.54 7.58 -9.47
N LEU A 11 2.36 7.06 -8.57
CA LEU A 11 2.56 7.60 -7.23
C LEU A 11 3.96 8.16 -7.09
N LYS A 12 4.08 9.38 -6.53
CA LYS A 12 5.37 9.94 -6.12
C LYS A 12 5.66 9.55 -4.68
N ALA A 13 6.93 9.68 -4.25
CA ALA A 13 7.37 9.34 -2.90
C ALA A 13 6.53 10.02 -1.80
N ASP A 14 6.13 11.27 -2.01
CA ASP A 14 5.34 12.04 -1.04
C ASP A 14 3.91 11.52 -0.90
N ASN A 15 3.35 10.90 -1.95
CA ASN A 15 2.00 10.32 -1.91
C ASN A 15 1.95 9.00 -1.12
N LEU A 16 3.10 8.32 -0.94
CA LEU A 16 3.15 6.99 -0.32
C LEU A 16 2.72 7.00 1.15
N VAL A 17 2.98 8.09 1.87
CA VAL A 17 2.59 8.21 3.28
C VAL A 17 1.07 8.35 3.41
N GLY A 18 0.47 9.22 2.59
CA GLY A 18 -0.99 9.42 2.60
C GLY A 18 -1.76 8.16 2.24
N ILE A 19 -1.33 7.47 1.18
CA ILE A 19 -1.93 6.20 0.76
C ILE A 19 -1.72 5.12 1.81
N GLY A 20 -0.52 4.98 2.36
CA GLY A 20 -0.26 4.01 3.42
C GLY A 20 -1.14 4.22 4.65
N ASN A 21 -1.37 5.47 5.05
CA ASN A 21 -2.27 5.78 6.17
C ASN A 21 -3.73 5.46 5.85
N HIS A 22 -4.16 5.70 4.60
CA HIS A 22 -5.51 5.40 4.15
C HIS A 22 -5.76 3.88 4.05
N ASP A 23 -4.84 3.14 3.42
CA ASP A 23 -4.95 1.69 3.20
C ASP A 23 -4.84 0.92 4.52
N GLN A 24 -3.93 1.34 5.40
CA GLN A 24 -3.78 0.75 6.74
C GLN A 24 -4.80 1.27 7.76
N ARG A 25 -5.76 2.12 7.34
CA ARG A 25 -6.83 2.67 8.19
C ARG A 25 -6.31 3.28 9.51
N LYS A 26 -5.20 4.02 9.46
CA LYS A 26 -4.56 4.57 10.68
C LYS A 26 -5.32 5.74 11.30
N THR A 27 -6.11 6.45 10.52
CA THR A 27 -6.92 7.56 10.99
C THR A 27 -8.31 7.05 11.38
N THR A 28 -8.85 7.54 12.48
CA THR A 28 -10.23 7.23 12.91
C THR A 28 -11.26 8.05 12.16
N ASN A 29 -10.90 9.28 11.79
CA ASN A 29 -11.73 10.16 10.99
C ASN A 29 -11.48 9.89 9.50
N HIS A 30 -12.55 9.60 8.78
CA HIS A 30 -12.54 9.43 7.33
C HIS A 30 -13.52 10.41 6.72
N SER A 31 -13.05 11.27 5.80
CA SER A 31 -13.93 12.16 5.05
C SER A 31 -14.78 11.42 4.01
N ASN A 32 -14.44 10.17 3.70
CA ASN A 32 -15.20 9.34 2.79
C ASN A 32 -16.32 8.63 3.56
N GLU A 33 -17.56 9.04 3.32
CA GLU A 33 -18.77 8.54 3.98
C GLU A 33 -19.08 7.07 3.62
N ASP A 34 -18.51 6.56 2.52
CA ASP A 34 -18.71 5.18 2.08
C ASP A 34 -17.88 4.15 2.88
N ILE A 35 -17.01 4.59 3.80
CA ILE A 35 -16.19 3.70 4.63
C ILE A 35 -16.98 3.26 5.87
N ASP A 36 -17.38 1.99 5.90
CA ASP A 36 -17.93 1.36 7.10
C ASP A 36 -16.81 0.90 8.04
N VAL A 37 -16.53 1.73 9.06
CA VAL A 37 -15.47 1.47 10.06
C VAL A 37 -15.71 0.17 10.84
N SER A 38 -16.98 -0.25 11.00
CA SER A 38 -17.31 -1.49 11.72
C SER A 38 -16.73 -2.72 11.01
N ARG A 39 -16.51 -2.63 9.69
CA ARG A 39 -15.96 -3.72 8.85
C ARG A 39 -14.46 -3.63 8.63
N SER A 40 -13.78 -2.59 9.13
CA SER A 40 -12.33 -2.42 8.92
C SER A 40 -11.49 -3.60 9.42
N HIS A 41 -11.97 -4.33 10.43
CA HIS A 41 -11.31 -5.53 10.96
C HIS A 41 -11.28 -6.71 9.97
N LEU A 42 -12.08 -6.65 8.90
CA LEU A 42 -12.12 -7.67 7.84
C LEU A 42 -11.05 -7.41 6.76
N ASN A 43 -10.42 -6.24 6.74
CA ASN A 43 -9.38 -5.92 5.77
C ASN A 43 -8.10 -6.72 6.08
N TYR A 44 -7.42 -7.19 5.05
CA TYR A 44 -6.17 -7.94 5.19
C TYR A 44 -5.18 -7.60 4.06
N ASP A 45 -3.89 -7.64 4.39
CA ASP A 45 -2.82 -7.51 3.41
C ASP A 45 -2.40 -8.88 2.88
N LEU A 46 -2.27 -9.01 1.56
CA LEU A 46 -1.81 -10.24 0.92
C LEU A 46 -0.30 -10.49 1.09
N VAL A 47 0.48 -9.42 1.32
CA VAL A 47 1.93 -9.50 1.44
C VAL A 47 2.29 -9.48 2.92
N ALA A 48 2.76 -10.62 3.43
CA ALA A 48 3.23 -10.73 4.81
C ALA A 48 4.51 -9.89 5.05
N GLY A 49 4.65 -9.35 6.27
CA GLY A 49 5.88 -8.71 6.72
C GLY A 49 6.12 -7.27 6.23
N ARG A 50 5.11 -6.60 5.66
CA ARG A 50 5.17 -5.15 5.42
C ARG A 50 5.25 -4.41 6.76
N THR A 51 6.09 -3.39 6.84
CA THR A 51 6.15 -2.52 8.01
C THR A 51 4.96 -1.56 8.01
N ASN A 52 4.68 -0.93 9.16
CA ASN A 52 3.68 0.13 9.25
C ASN A 52 4.05 1.40 8.43
N ASN A 53 5.07 1.37 7.57
CA ASN A 53 5.50 2.51 6.78
C ASN A 53 5.75 2.13 5.32
N PHE A 54 4.78 2.47 4.47
CA PHE A 54 4.81 2.23 3.03
C PHE A 54 6.10 2.76 2.40
N LYS A 55 6.52 4.00 2.73
CA LYS A 55 7.76 4.60 2.20
C LYS A 55 8.98 3.70 2.44
N THR A 56 9.14 3.20 3.66
CA THR A 56 10.28 2.33 4.02
C THR A 56 10.19 0.98 3.34
N ASP A 57 9.00 0.41 3.22
CA ASP A 57 8.80 -0.88 2.55
C ASP A 57 9.12 -0.81 1.05
N TYR A 58 8.67 0.24 0.36
CA TYR A 58 8.98 0.43 -1.05
C TYR A 58 10.48 0.63 -1.27
N ILE A 59 11.15 1.40 -0.42
CA ILE A 59 12.60 1.58 -0.49
C ILE A 59 13.33 0.24 -0.30
N LYS A 60 12.91 -0.59 0.67
CA LYS A 60 13.47 -1.93 0.87
C LYS A 60 13.30 -2.83 -0.35
N VAL A 61 12.11 -2.83 -0.97
CA VAL A 61 11.85 -3.62 -2.19
C VAL A 61 12.74 -3.16 -3.34
N ILE A 62 12.87 -1.84 -3.57
CA ILE A 62 13.75 -1.28 -4.61
C ILE A 62 15.20 -1.68 -4.34
N LEU A 63 15.67 -1.54 -3.10
CA LEU A 63 17.03 -1.93 -2.72
C LEU A 63 17.28 -3.42 -2.94
N ASN A 64 16.33 -4.29 -2.61
CA ASN A 64 16.42 -5.73 -2.84
C ASN A 64 16.48 -6.07 -4.33
N ILE A 65 15.68 -5.39 -5.16
CA ILE A 65 15.71 -5.58 -6.62
C ILE A 65 17.08 -5.16 -7.18
N LEU A 66 17.60 -4.01 -6.76
CA LEU A 66 18.93 -3.53 -7.15
C LEU A 66 20.04 -4.49 -6.70
N LEU A 67 20.00 -4.93 -5.45
CA LEU A 67 20.97 -5.88 -4.89
C LEU A 67 20.94 -7.23 -5.63
N PHE A 68 19.75 -7.72 -5.97
CA PHE A 68 19.58 -8.93 -6.79
C PHE A 68 20.20 -8.76 -8.18
N HIS A 69 20.04 -7.59 -8.81
CA HIS A 69 20.63 -7.32 -10.11
C HIS A 69 22.16 -7.24 -10.04
N ILE A 70 22.72 -6.60 -9.01
CA ILE A 70 24.18 -6.52 -8.80
C ILE A 70 24.79 -7.90 -8.53
N LYS A 71 24.13 -8.75 -7.74
CA LYS A 71 24.62 -10.11 -7.42
C LYS A 71 24.46 -11.11 -8.56
N LYS A 72 23.71 -10.78 -9.61
CA LYS A 72 23.54 -11.61 -10.81
C LYS A 72 24.55 -11.32 -11.91
N GLN A 73 25.34 -10.26 -11.79
CA GLN A 73 26.51 -9.97 -12.62
C GLN A 73 27.78 -10.49 -11.94
#